data_AF-A0A6P2SN86-F1
#
_entry.id   AF-A0A6P2SN86-F1
#
_cell.length_a   1.000
_cell.length_b   1.000
_cell.length_c   1.000
_cell.angle_alpha   90.00
_cell.angle_beta   90.00
_cell.angle_gamma   90.00
#
_symmetry.space_group_name_H-M   'P 1'
#
loop_
_entity.id
_entity.type
_entity.pdbx_description
1 polymer ?
#
loop_
_entity_poly.entity_id
_entity_poly.type
_entity_poly.pdbx_seq_one_letter_code
_entity_poly.pdbx_strand_id
1 'polypeptide(L)'
;MKLKPKSGGSLLSGNSNVDMCLYDGYNSESTWFDVTASDGLTIAGRNPSSYSVLRDGDSSGTLAKRVDYNVSLAYNGQKIPLVNNQTVRLTGVNNSQGRSVSLPGISVPVICTPTPLTLETPAFQSVWKQPGKYSGNLRITFSPSSANL
;
A
#
# COMPACT_ATOMS: atom_id res chain seq x y z
N MET A 1 -7.72 -7.95 -3.01
CA MET A 1 -8.00 -8.34 -1.60
C MET A 1 -9.11 -9.37 -1.58
N LYS A 2 -9.12 -10.31 -0.62
CA LYS A 2 -10.23 -11.26 -0.45
C LYS A 2 -11.23 -10.69 0.54
N LEU A 3 -12.42 -10.31 0.07
CA LEU A 3 -13.52 -9.91 0.93
C LEU A 3 -14.13 -11.15 1.58
N LYS A 4 -14.48 -11.04 2.86
CA LYS A 4 -15.13 -12.09 3.66
C LYS A 4 -16.37 -11.52 4.35
N PRO A 5 -17.46 -12.30 4.46
CA PRO A 5 -18.61 -11.93 5.27
C PRO A 5 -18.25 -11.87 6.76
N LYS A 6 -18.80 -10.90 7.49
CA LYS A 6 -18.81 -10.83 8.95
C LYS A 6 -20.10 -11.46 9.49
N SER A 7 -20.15 -11.74 10.80
CA SER A 7 -21.32 -12.33 11.48
C SER A 7 -22.64 -11.71 11.01
N GLY A 8 -23.55 -12.53 10.48
CA GLY A 8 -24.82 -12.10 9.87
C GLY A 8 -24.82 -11.99 8.33
N GLY A 9 -23.69 -12.19 7.65
CA GLY A 9 -23.59 -12.37 6.19
C GLY A 9 -23.73 -11.10 5.33
N SER A 10 -24.31 -10.03 5.86
CA SER A 10 -24.58 -8.79 5.13
C SER A 10 -23.38 -7.82 5.07
N LEU A 11 -22.51 -7.87 6.07
CA LEU A 11 -21.30 -7.05 6.15
C LEU A 11 -20.12 -7.77 5.51
N LEU A 12 -19.37 -7.07 4.64
CA LEU A 12 -18.14 -7.55 4.04
C LEU A 12 -16.94 -6.75 4.57
N SER A 13 -15.83 -7.40 4.85
CA SER A 13 -14.54 -6.76 5.13
C SER A 13 -13.39 -7.55 4.49
N GLY A 14 -12.19 -7.00 4.48
CA GLY A 14 -11.06 -7.66 3.84
C GLY A 14 -9.72 -7.26 4.44
N ASN A 15 -8.75 -8.17 4.36
CA ASN A 15 -7.37 -7.90 4.69
C ASN A 15 -6.46 -8.64 3.70
N SER A 16 -5.33 -8.02 3.33
CA SER A 16 -4.29 -8.64 2.52
C SER A 16 -2.94 -8.08 2.90
N ASN A 17 -1.90 -8.91 2.87
CA ASN A 17 -0.53 -8.47 2.99
C ASN A 17 0.17 -8.56 1.64
N VAL A 18 1.09 -7.64 1.37
CA VAL A 18 1.97 -7.64 0.21
C VAL A 18 3.39 -7.52 0.75
N ASP A 19 4.21 -8.55 0.51
CA ASP A 19 5.62 -8.49 0.84
C ASP A 19 6.31 -7.44 -0.04
N MET A 20 7.03 -6.52 0.59
CA MET A 20 7.74 -5.44 -0.09
C MET A 20 9.08 -5.20 0.60
N CYS A 21 10.11 -4.93 -0.20
CA CYS A 21 11.44 -4.59 0.26
C CYS A 21 12.00 -3.46 -0.62
N LEU A 22 12.41 -2.36 -0.01
CA LEU A 22 12.92 -1.18 -0.72
C LEU A 22 14.44 -1.29 -0.86
N TYR A 23 14.93 -1.31 -2.09
CA TYR A 23 16.35 -1.39 -2.41
C TYR A 23 16.85 -0.06 -2.93
N ASP A 24 17.78 0.56 -2.23
CA ASP A 24 18.31 1.90 -2.52
C ASP A 24 19.52 1.89 -3.47
N GLY A 25 19.99 0.73 -3.93
CA GLY A 25 21.22 0.62 -4.71
C GLY A 25 22.49 0.76 -3.87
N TYR A 26 22.37 0.98 -2.56
CA TYR A 26 23.45 1.32 -1.65
C TYR A 26 23.42 0.44 -0.39
N ASN A 27 22.93 -0.78 -0.53
CA ASN A 27 22.94 -1.82 0.50
C ASN A 27 22.22 -1.42 1.81
N SER A 28 21.14 -0.63 1.70
CA SER A 28 20.37 -0.07 2.82
C SER A 28 21.14 0.93 3.70
N GLU A 29 22.19 1.57 3.18
CA GLU A 29 22.99 2.59 3.90
C GLU A 29 22.39 4.01 3.82
N SER A 30 21.30 4.20 3.09
CA SER A 30 20.55 5.46 3.13
C SER A 30 20.08 5.78 4.56
N THR A 31 20.12 7.05 4.96
CA THR A 31 19.70 7.47 6.31
C THR A 31 18.17 7.52 6.46
N TRP A 32 17.46 7.82 5.38
CA TRP A 32 15.99 7.85 5.34
C TRP A 32 15.45 7.49 3.96
N PHE A 33 14.19 7.06 3.91
CA PHE A 33 13.40 6.86 2.68
C PHE A 33 12.14 7.71 2.73
N ASP A 34 11.84 8.44 1.66
CA ASP A 34 10.52 9.01 1.43
C ASP A 34 9.67 8.00 0.66
N VAL A 35 8.49 7.67 1.18
CA VAL A 35 7.55 6.72 0.57
C VAL A 35 6.20 7.39 0.38
N THR A 36 5.69 7.37 -0.84
CA THR A 36 4.37 7.87 -1.21
C THR A 36 3.55 6.73 -1.80
N ALA A 37 2.28 6.65 -1.42
CA ALA A 37 1.33 5.73 -2.03
C ALA A 37 0.16 6.50 -2.65
N SER A 38 -0.29 6.05 -3.82
CA SER A 38 -1.40 6.67 -4.56
C SER A 38 -2.20 5.62 -5.32
N ASP A 39 -3.51 5.81 -5.45
CA ASP A 39 -4.32 5.07 -6.42
C ASP A 39 -4.58 5.84 -7.72
N GLY A 40 -4.12 7.09 -7.81
CA GLY A 40 -4.32 7.95 -8.98
C GLY A 40 -5.78 8.31 -9.25
N LEU A 41 -6.70 8.07 -8.31
CA LEU A 41 -8.12 8.32 -8.49
C LEU A 41 -8.56 9.62 -7.79
N THR A 42 -9.41 10.39 -8.47
CA THR A 42 -10.15 11.52 -7.88
C THR A 42 -11.59 11.07 -7.62
N ILE A 43 -11.92 10.83 -6.35
CA ILE A 43 -13.20 10.23 -5.95
C ILE A 43 -13.95 11.17 -5.01
N ALA A 44 -15.13 11.62 -5.43
CA ALA A 44 -15.99 12.47 -4.61
C ALA A 44 -16.49 11.73 -3.35
N GLY A 45 -16.42 12.41 -2.19
CA GLY A 45 -16.90 11.87 -0.92
C GLY A 45 -16.12 10.68 -0.37
N ARG A 46 -14.91 10.41 -0.88
CA ARG A 46 -13.98 9.44 -0.28
C ARG A 46 -13.26 10.07 0.90
N ASN A 47 -13.00 9.28 1.95
CA ASN A 47 -12.10 9.70 3.01
C ASN A 47 -10.72 10.04 2.41
N PRO A 48 -10.14 11.23 2.66
CA PRO A 48 -8.85 11.62 2.09
C PRO A 48 -7.70 10.63 2.36
N SER A 49 -7.76 9.86 3.45
CA SER A 49 -6.74 8.86 3.77
C SER A 49 -6.90 7.51 3.08
N SER A 50 -8.04 7.28 2.42
CA SER A 50 -8.37 6.01 1.80
C SER A 50 -8.03 5.97 0.32
N TYR A 51 -7.97 4.75 -0.17
CA TYR A 51 -7.82 4.36 -1.57
C TYR A 51 -9.11 3.71 -2.04
N SER A 52 -9.30 3.56 -3.34
CA SER A 52 -10.47 2.90 -3.92
C SER A 52 -10.08 1.91 -5.00
N VAL A 53 -10.80 0.79 -5.04
CA VAL A 53 -10.95 -0.01 -6.26
C VAL A 53 -12.31 0.27 -6.86
N LEU A 54 -12.40 0.30 -8.19
CA LEU A 54 -13.62 0.54 -8.93
C LEU A 54 -14.14 -0.78 -9.52
N ARG A 55 -15.46 -0.88 -9.70
CA ARG A 55 -16.05 -2.00 -10.44
C ARG A 55 -15.49 -2.00 -11.86
N ASP A 56 -15.13 -3.16 -12.39
CA ASP A 56 -14.56 -3.26 -13.73
C ASP A 56 -15.47 -2.57 -14.77
N GLY A 57 -14.88 -1.70 -15.59
CA GLY A 57 -15.59 -0.86 -16.55
C GLY A 57 -16.20 0.44 -15.99
N ASP A 58 -16.08 0.71 -14.70
CA ASP A 58 -16.51 1.98 -14.09
C ASP A 58 -15.35 2.99 -13.96
N SER A 59 -15.64 4.25 -14.27
CA SER A 59 -14.76 5.41 -14.01
C SER A 59 -15.46 6.47 -13.16
N SER A 60 -16.70 6.24 -12.74
CA SER A 60 -17.53 7.21 -12.03
C SER A 60 -17.12 7.41 -10.58
N GLY A 61 -16.60 6.35 -9.94
CA GLY A 61 -16.25 6.40 -8.53
C GLY A 61 -17.43 6.54 -7.59
N THR A 62 -18.66 6.22 -8.05
CA THR A 62 -19.86 6.29 -7.19
C THR A 62 -19.76 5.30 -6.03
N LEU A 63 -20.42 5.62 -4.91
CA LEU A 63 -20.36 4.79 -3.68
C LEU A 63 -20.75 3.33 -3.94
N ALA A 64 -21.71 3.07 -4.83
CA ALA A 64 -22.13 1.71 -5.17
C ALA A 64 -21.14 0.95 -6.06
N LYS A 65 -20.28 1.66 -6.80
CA LYS A 65 -19.33 1.08 -7.77
C LYS A 65 -17.88 1.22 -7.33
N ARG A 66 -17.61 1.60 -6.08
CA ARG A 66 -16.28 1.57 -5.48
C ARG A 66 -16.23 0.79 -4.17
N VAL A 67 -15.07 0.26 -3.83
CA VAL A 67 -14.76 -0.26 -2.49
C VAL A 67 -13.53 0.47 -1.99
N ASP A 68 -13.67 1.10 -0.82
CA ASP A 68 -12.61 1.90 -0.22
C ASP A 68 -11.78 1.06 0.75
N TYR A 69 -10.46 1.28 0.79
CA TYR A 69 -9.52 0.55 1.63
C TYR A 69 -8.41 1.47 2.15
N ASN A 70 -7.72 1.02 3.18
CA ASN A 70 -6.58 1.71 3.77
C ASN A 70 -5.30 0.92 3.53
N VAL A 71 -4.19 1.64 3.44
CA VAL A 71 -2.85 1.06 3.28
C VAL A 71 -1.99 1.48 4.45
N SER A 72 -1.19 0.54 4.95
CA SER A 72 -0.13 0.82 5.91
C SER A 72 1.10 -0.01 5.54
N LEU A 73 2.28 0.49 5.87
CA LEU A 73 3.53 -0.26 5.79
C LEU A 73 3.99 -0.65 7.20
N ALA A 74 4.72 -1.75 7.33
CA ALA A 74 5.44 -2.07 8.56
C ALA A 74 6.92 -1.70 8.41
N TYR A 75 7.47 -0.97 9.37
CA TYR A 75 8.90 -0.59 9.37
C TYR A 75 9.39 -0.46 10.81
N ASN A 76 10.53 -1.08 11.15
CA ASN A 76 11.11 -1.10 12.50
C ASN A 76 10.10 -1.43 13.61
N GLY A 77 9.24 -2.43 13.38
CA GLY A 77 8.22 -2.86 14.33
C GLY A 77 7.00 -1.95 14.43
N GLN A 78 6.94 -0.85 13.69
CA GLN A 78 5.81 0.08 13.66
C GLN A 78 4.93 -0.14 12.44
N LYS A 79 3.61 -0.02 12.64
CA LYS A 79 2.62 0.06 11.55
C LYS A 79 2.39 1.52 11.21
N ILE A 80 2.84 1.94 10.04
CA ILE A 80 2.81 3.32 9.57
C ILE A 80 1.70 3.47 8.53
N PRO A 81 0.64 4.28 8.77
CA PRO A 81 -0.39 4.55 7.78
C PRO A 81 0.17 5.28 6.57
N LEU A 82 -0.20 4.83 5.38
CA LEU A 82 0.09 5.52 4.12
C LEU A 82 -1.17 6.24 3.66
N VAL A 83 -1.27 7.54 3.94
CA VAL A 83 -2.38 8.38 3.48
C VAL A 83 -2.22 8.63 1.98
N ASN A 84 -3.30 8.48 1.22
CA ASN A 84 -3.28 8.60 -0.24
C ASN A 84 -2.70 9.95 -0.70
N ASN A 85 -1.72 9.90 -1.61
CA ASN A 85 -0.95 11.02 -2.14
C ASN A 85 -0.12 11.80 -1.10
N GLN A 86 0.11 11.25 0.09
CA GLN A 86 1.01 11.85 1.08
C GLN A 86 2.31 11.04 1.20
N THR A 87 3.41 11.76 1.35
CA THR A 87 4.73 11.19 1.59
C THR A 87 4.93 10.97 3.08
N VAL A 88 5.39 9.77 3.45
CA VAL A 88 5.89 9.47 4.78
C VAL A 88 7.40 9.25 4.71
N ARG A 89 8.14 9.82 5.67
CA ARG A 89 9.58 9.60 5.80
C ARG A 89 9.87 8.49 6.81
N LEU A 90 10.55 7.45 6.36
CA LEU A 90 11.14 6.40 7.19
C LEU A 90 12.56 6.84 7.56
N THR A 91 12.84 7.03 8.84
CA THR A 91 14.16 7.47 9.33
C THR A 91 14.97 6.29 9.89
N GLY A 92 16.30 6.48 9.98
CA GLY A 92 17.20 5.49 10.56
C GLY A 92 17.31 4.21 9.72
N VAL A 93 17.18 4.32 8.40
CA VAL A 93 17.20 3.16 7.49
C VAL A 93 18.54 2.42 7.54
N ASN A 94 19.65 3.15 7.60
CA ASN A 94 21.00 2.62 7.80
C ASN A 94 21.23 1.89 9.13
N ASN A 95 20.30 2.00 10.09
CA ASN A 95 20.32 1.25 11.35
C ASN A 95 19.21 0.19 11.41
N SER A 96 18.44 0.03 10.34
CA SER A 96 17.34 -0.94 10.28
C SER A 96 17.85 -2.34 9.94
N GLN A 97 17.04 -3.37 10.26
CA GLN A 97 17.37 -4.73 9.86
C GLN A 97 17.12 -4.92 8.36
N GLY A 98 18.20 -4.84 7.58
CA GLY A 98 18.19 -5.18 6.16
C GLY A 98 17.96 -6.67 5.91
N ARG A 99 17.43 -7.00 4.73
CA ARG A 99 17.23 -8.36 4.24
C ARG A 99 18.06 -8.60 3.00
N SER A 100 18.80 -9.69 2.99
CA SER A 100 19.50 -10.16 1.79
C SER A 100 18.51 -10.73 0.78
N VAL A 101 18.56 -10.23 -0.47
CA VAL A 101 17.71 -10.67 -1.58
C VAL A 101 18.53 -10.82 -2.86
N SER A 102 18.11 -11.75 -3.72
CA SER A 102 18.66 -11.89 -5.07
C SER A 102 17.79 -11.12 -6.06
N LEU A 103 18.40 -10.24 -6.85
CA LEU A 103 17.70 -9.48 -7.90
C LEU A 103 18.10 -9.99 -9.28
N PRO A 104 17.14 -10.09 -10.23
CA PRO A 104 17.46 -10.39 -11.63
C PRO A 104 18.50 -9.40 -12.18
N GLY A 105 19.58 -9.91 -12.78
CA GLY A 105 20.64 -9.08 -13.37
C GLY A 105 21.72 -8.59 -12.40
N ILE A 106 21.63 -8.89 -11.10
CA ILE A 106 22.70 -8.65 -10.12
C ILE A 106 23.22 -10.00 -9.63
N SER A 107 24.50 -10.28 -9.89
CA SER A 107 25.11 -11.59 -9.62
C SER A 107 25.37 -11.86 -8.13
N VAL A 108 25.36 -10.81 -7.30
CA VAL A 108 25.59 -10.88 -5.85
C VAL A 108 24.30 -10.54 -5.09
N PRO A 109 24.05 -11.17 -3.94
CA PRO A 109 22.94 -10.76 -3.07
C PRO A 109 23.10 -9.30 -2.65
N VAL A 110 21.98 -8.58 -2.59
CA VAL A 110 21.93 -7.19 -2.14
C VAL A 110 21.11 -7.08 -0.86
N ILE A 111 21.37 -6.06 -0.06
CA ILE A 111 20.54 -5.73 1.10
C ILE A 111 19.44 -4.75 0.69
N CYS A 112 18.21 -5.06 1.05
CA CYS A 112 17.05 -4.18 0.94
C CYS A 112 16.38 -4.01 2.31
N THR A 113 15.59 -2.96 2.48
CA THR A 113 14.87 -2.66 3.73
C THR A 113 13.46 -3.23 3.68
N PRO A 114 13.08 -4.22 4.51
CA PRO A 114 11.74 -4.79 4.50
C PRO A 114 10.68 -3.77 4.94
N THR A 115 9.65 -3.60 4.10
CA THR A 115 8.54 -2.70 4.36
C THR A 115 7.20 -3.30 3.90
N PRO A 116 6.79 -4.48 4.40
CA PRO A 116 5.60 -5.14 3.90
C PRO A 116 4.36 -4.25 4.10
N LEU A 117 3.43 -4.33 3.14
CA LEU A 117 2.20 -3.57 3.15
C LEU A 117 1.06 -4.40 3.72
N THR A 118 0.20 -3.76 4.50
CA THR A 118 -1.12 -4.28 4.88
C THR A 118 -2.19 -3.42 4.23
N LEU A 119 -3.09 -4.09 3.50
CA LEU A 119 -4.22 -3.49 2.82
C LEU A 119 -5.51 -3.96 3.49
N GLU A 120 -6.24 -3.01 4.05
CA GLU A 120 -7.39 -3.28 4.92
C GLU A 120 -8.66 -2.64 4.33
N THR A 121 -9.69 -3.45 4.08
CA THR A 121 -11.01 -2.99 3.69
C THR A 121 -11.92 -2.98 4.92
N PRO A 122 -12.32 -1.81 5.43
CA PRO A 122 -13.27 -1.70 6.54
C PRO A 122 -14.59 -2.39 6.22
N ALA A 123 -15.35 -2.74 7.26
CA ALA A 123 -16.64 -3.38 7.08
C ALA A 123 -17.63 -2.46 6.36
N PHE A 124 -18.31 -2.97 5.33
CA PHE A 124 -19.38 -2.28 4.62
C PHE A 124 -20.55 -3.20 4.31
N GLN A 125 -21.74 -2.64 4.11
CA GLN A 125 -22.94 -3.39 3.73
C GLN A 125 -22.85 -3.82 2.25
N SER A 126 -22.92 -5.13 2.00
CA SER A 126 -22.89 -5.69 0.64
C SER A 126 -23.99 -5.13 -0.27
N VAL A 127 -25.18 -4.90 0.29
CA VAL A 127 -26.35 -4.34 -0.43
C VAL A 127 -26.14 -2.93 -0.96
N TRP A 128 -25.13 -2.20 -0.47
CA TRP A 128 -24.78 -0.89 -0.99
C TRP A 128 -23.82 -0.94 -2.16
N LYS A 129 -23.36 -2.13 -2.57
CA LYS A 129 -22.42 -2.31 -3.68
C LYS A 129 -23.08 -3.03 -4.85
N GLN A 130 -22.69 -2.65 -6.07
CA GLN A 130 -23.10 -3.36 -7.26
C GLN A 130 -22.35 -4.68 -7.40
N PRO A 131 -23.02 -5.79 -7.75
CA PRO A 131 -22.33 -7.05 -8.01
C PRO A 131 -21.32 -6.93 -9.16
N GLY A 132 -20.15 -7.55 -9.00
CA GLY A 132 -19.13 -7.60 -10.02
C GLY A 132 -17.72 -7.71 -9.46
N LYS A 133 -16.75 -7.76 -10.38
CA LYS A 133 -15.33 -7.67 -10.04
C LYS A 133 -14.93 -6.20 -9.87
N TYR A 134 -14.04 -5.95 -8.92
CA TYR A 134 -13.47 -4.65 -8.63
C TYR A 134 -11.96 -4.71 -8.79
N SER A 135 -11.39 -3.68 -9.42
CA SER A 135 -9.96 -3.55 -9.68
C SER A 135 -9.47 -2.11 -9.52
N GLY A 136 -8.17 -1.97 -9.35
CA GLY A 136 -7.49 -0.69 -9.16
C GLY A 136 -5.99 -0.91 -9.05
N ASN A 137 -5.23 0.18 -9.16
CA ASN A 137 -3.78 0.15 -9.04
C ASN A 137 -3.36 0.89 -7.78
N LEU A 138 -2.42 0.31 -7.04
CA LEU A 138 -1.71 1.00 -5.97
C LEU A 138 -0.30 1.30 -6.47
N ARG A 139 0.00 2.58 -6.67
CA ARG A 139 1.34 3.05 -7.04
C ARG A 139 2.10 3.40 -5.78
N ILE A 140 3.24 2.75 -5.58
CA ILE A 140 4.22 3.11 -4.56
C ILE A 140 5.37 3.83 -5.26
N THR A 141 5.72 5.01 -4.77
CA THR A 141 6.93 5.73 -5.14
C THR A 141 7.82 5.80 -3.91
N PHE A 142 9.10 5.50 -4.07
CA PHE A 142 10.07 5.68 -2.99
C PHE A 142 11.30 6.43 -3.50
N SER A 143 11.88 7.26 -2.63
CA SER A 143 13.11 8.01 -2.89
C SER A 143 14.06 7.83 -1.71
N PRO A 144 15.25 7.25 -1.91
CA PRO A 144 16.24 7.16 -0.86
C PRO A 144 16.91 8.51 -0.59
N SER A 145 17.40 8.71 0.63
CA SER A 145 18.27 9.85 0.94
C SER A 145 19.53 9.79 0.08
N SER A 146 19.84 10.85 -0.65
CA SER A 146 21.15 11.01 -1.28
C SER A 146 22.07 11.83 -0.36
N ALA A 147 23.26 11.31 -0.08
CA ALA A 147 24.27 12.05 0.67
C ALA A 147 24.91 13.18 -0.16
N ASN A 148 24.83 13.13 -1.50
CA ASN A 148 25.09 14.22 -2.44
C ASN A 148 24.65 13.77 -3.86
N LEU A 149 23.79 14.55 -4.51
CA LEU A 149 23.72 14.72 -5.96
C LEU A 149 23.80 16.21 -6.24
#